data_AF-A0A9X9F2I4-F1
#
_entry.id   AF-A0A9X9F2I4-F1
#
_cell.length_a   1.000
_cell.length_b   1.000
_cell.length_c   1.000
_cell.angle_alpha   90.00
_cell.angle_beta   90.00
_cell.angle_gamma   90.00
#
_symmetry.space_group_name_H-M   'P 1'
#
loop_
_entity.id
_entity.type
_entity.pdbx_description
1 polymer ?
#
loop_
_entity_poly.entity_id
_entity_poly.type
_entity_poly.pdbx_seq_one_letter_code
_entity_poly.pdbx_strand_id
1 'polypeptide(L)'
;EGDFAKLAISFRSMRDIIRKNMHDLLEEKRFLGEMLQDISHQLKTPLSTISIYNEMLLNEKLSREQQAQLLKNNDIQISRMNVLIQNLLKVAKIDAKAISFDKEPGDLVDTTEEVLNRLQSMISDKNILIDWNAPREIVVIHDKLWMQEALLNLLKNAIEHSKPGGKIMIQAKNSPIYTELVIQDFGEGISDEELPHIF
;
A
#
# COMPACT_ATOMS: atom_id res chain seq x y z
N GLU A 1 -44.86 -1.91 33.07
CA GLU A 1 -43.45 -2.06 33.54
C GLU A 1 -42.48 -2.49 32.44
N GLY A 2 -42.86 -3.34 31.47
CA GLY A 2 -41.96 -3.79 30.39
C GLY A 2 -41.52 -2.72 29.37
N ASP A 3 -42.34 -1.70 29.10
CA ASP A 3 -42.02 -0.70 28.07
C ASP A 3 -40.91 0.28 28.49
N PHE A 4 -40.84 0.60 29.78
CA PHE A 4 -39.78 1.45 30.33
C PHE A 4 -38.42 0.75 30.30
N ALA A 5 -38.41 -0.57 30.56
CA ALA A 5 -37.21 -1.40 30.44
C ALA A 5 -36.74 -1.51 28.97
N LYS A 6 -37.66 -1.70 28.02
CA LYS A 6 -37.33 -1.69 26.58
C LYS A 6 -36.75 -0.34 26.13
N LEU A 7 -37.33 0.77 26.59
CA LEU A 7 -36.83 2.11 26.29
C LEU A 7 -35.43 2.35 26.89
N ALA A 8 -35.19 1.91 28.12
CA ALA A 8 -33.89 2.02 28.77
C ALA A 8 -32.81 1.20 28.04
N ILE A 9 -33.15 0.02 27.53
CA ILE A 9 -32.27 -0.81 26.71
C ILE A 9 -31.97 -0.12 25.38
N SER A 10 -32.99 0.36 24.65
CA SER A 10 -32.78 1.04 23.36
C SER A 10 -31.96 2.33 23.52
N PHE A 11 -32.19 3.09 24.59
CA PHE A 11 -31.41 4.30 24.88
C PHE A 11 -29.95 3.96 25.19
N ARG A 12 -29.70 2.87 25.92
CA ARG A 12 -28.35 2.37 26.19
C ARG A 12 -27.65 1.95 24.90
N SER A 13 -28.31 1.15 24.06
CA SER A 13 -27.77 0.75 22.76
C SER A 13 -27.48 1.94 21.86
N MET A 14 -28.35 2.94 21.80
CA MET A 14 -28.12 4.16 21.02
C MET A 14 -26.92 4.96 21.54
N ARG A 15 -26.80 5.12 22.86
CA ARG A 15 -25.63 5.76 23.47
C ARG A 15 -24.34 5.02 23.13
N ASP A 16 -24.36 3.70 23.18
CA ASP A 16 -23.18 2.88 22.90
C ASP A 16 -22.81 2.93 21.40
N ILE A 17 -23.79 2.95 20.49
CA ILE A 17 -23.57 3.20 19.05
C ILE A 17 -22.98 4.60 18.80
N ILE A 18 -23.54 5.64 19.41
CA ILE A 18 -23.02 7.02 19.25
C ILE A 18 -21.59 7.12 19.78
N ARG A 19 -21.30 6.53 20.94
CA ARG A 19 -19.95 6.51 21.51
C ARG A 19 -18.97 5.79 20.58
N LYS A 20 -19.37 4.63 20.05
CA LYS A 20 -18.56 3.89 19.08
C LYS A 20 -18.31 4.73 17.83
N ASN A 21 -19.35 5.28 17.22
CA ASN A 21 -19.21 6.11 16.02
C ASN A 21 -18.34 7.35 16.26
N MET A 22 -18.48 8.03 17.40
CA MET A 22 -17.61 9.16 17.74
C MET A 22 -16.16 8.74 17.95
N HIS A 23 -15.93 7.58 18.55
CA HIS A 23 -14.59 7.04 18.72
C HIS A 23 -13.96 6.70 17.37
N ASP A 24 -14.69 5.98 16.51
CA ASP A 24 -14.28 5.63 15.15
C ASP A 24 -13.95 6.91 14.33
N LEU A 25 -14.80 7.94 14.39
CA LEU A 25 -14.57 9.24 13.73
C LEU A 25 -13.31 9.97 14.24
N LEU A 26 -13.02 9.89 15.54
CA LEU A 26 -11.85 10.54 16.12
C LEU A 26 -10.55 9.82 15.73
N GLU A 27 -10.56 8.49 15.70
CA GLU A 27 -9.43 7.69 15.21
C GLU A 27 -9.18 7.94 13.71
N GLU A 28 -10.23 7.95 12.89
CA GLU A 28 -10.16 8.25 11.45
C GLU A 28 -9.55 9.65 11.20
N LYS A 29 -10.03 10.66 11.94
CA LYS A 29 -9.47 12.02 11.87
C LYS A 29 -8.00 12.08 12.32
N ARG A 30 -7.62 11.34 13.37
CA ARG A 30 -6.23 11.32 13.85
C ARG A 30 -5.32 10.68 12.80
N PHE A 31 -5.72 9.52 12.27
CA PHE A 31 -5.02 8.80 11.22
C PHE A 31 -4.80 9.69 9.98
N LEU A 32 -5.84 10.38 9.51
CA LEU A 32 -5.71 11.30 8.38
C LEU A 32 -4.73 12.46 8.68
N GLY A 33 -4.76 13.00 9.90
CA GLY A 33 -3.84 14.05 10.34
C GLY A 33 -2.38 13.59 10.35
N GLU A 34 -2.11 12.42 10.93
CA GLU A 34 -0.78 11.79 10.99
C GLU A 34 -0.26 11.50 9.57
N MET A 35 -1.09 10.89 8.72
CA MET A 35 -0.71 10.58 7.35
C MET A 35 -0.41 11.83 6.50
N LEU A 36 -1.21 12.90 6.64
CA LEU A 36 -0.94 14.18 5.96
C LEU A 36 0.38 14.81 6.41
N GLN A 37 0.69 14.71 7.69
CA GLN A 37 1.95 15.19 8.24
C GLN A 37 3.12 14.39 7.67
N ASP A 38 3.03 13.06 7.65
CA ASP A 38 4.07 12.18 7.12
C ASP A 38 4.32 12.42 5.64
N ILE A 39 3.27 12.52 4.84
CA ILE A 39 3.38 12.80 3.40
C ILE A 39 4.01 14.18 3.17
N SER A 40 3.66 15.17 3.99
CA SER A 40 4.28 16.50 3.93
C SER A 40 5.79 16.45 4.19
N HIS A 41 6.22 15.66 5.19
CA HIS A 41 7.64 15.43 5.46
C HIS A 41 8.33 14.69 4.30
N GLN A 42 7.71 13.62 3.79
CA GLN A 42 8.25 12.83 2.68
C GLN A 42 8.33 13.62 1.38
N LEU A 43 7.45 14.59 1.14
CA LEU A 43 7.52 15.50 -0.02
C LEU A 43 8.59 16.59 0.13
N LYS A 44 8.90 17.02 1.36
CA LYS A 44 9.90 18.06 1.60
C LYS A 44 11.30 17.62 1.18
N THR A 45 11.66 16.37 1.43
CA THR A 45 12.96 15.79 1.09
C THR A 45 13.27 15.84 -0.42
N PRO A 46 12.47 15.24 -1.33
CA PRO A 46 12.72 15.31 -2.77
C PRO A 46 12.67 16.76 -3.28
N LEU A 47 11.80 17.61 -2.72
CA LEU A 47 11.74 19.03 -3.09
C LEU A 47 13.02 19.81 -2.74
N SER A 48 13.59 19.57 -1.56
CA SER A 48 14.88 20.14 -1.16
C SER A 48 16.00 19.66 -2.07
N THR A 49 16.03 18.36 -2.39
CA THR A 49 17.01 17.78 -3.33
C THR A 49 16.91 18.42 -4.72
N ILE A 50 15.70 18.57 -5.27
CA ILE A 50 15.48 19.23 -6.56
C ILE A 50 15.98 20.68 -6.52
N SER A 51 15.68 21.40 -5.43
CA SER A 51 16.13 22.79 -5.25
C SER A 51 17.66 22.89 -5.28
N ILE A 52 18.37 22.01 -4.59
CA ILE A 52 19.85 21.97 -4.56
C ILE A 52 20.39 21.66 -5.96
N TYR A 53 19.85 20.67 -6.66
CA TYR A 53 20.30 20.32 -8.00
C TYR A 53 20.06 21.46 -9.00
N ASN A 54 18.95 22.18 -8.88
CA ASN A 54 18.68 23.37 -9.69
C ASN A 54 19.64 24.52 -9.35
N GLU A 55 19.99 24.72 -8.07
CA GLU A 55 20.99 25.71 -7.66
C GLU A 55 22.37 25.41 -8.26
N MET A 56 22.80 24.14 -8.23
CA MET A 56 24.03 23.69 -8.88
C MET A 56 24.00 23.93 -10.39
N LEU A 57 22.87 23.59 -11.06
CA LEU A 57 22.70 23.80 -12.50
C LEU A 57 22.76 25.29 -12.91
N LEU A 58 22.31 26.20 -12.04
CA LEU A 58 22.29 27.64 -12.31
C LEU A 58 23.63 28.33 -12.01
N ASN A 59 24.33 27.90 -10.96
CA ASN A 59 25.46 28.66 -10.39
C ASN A 59 26.84 28.03 -10.67
N GLU A 60 26.91 26.75 -11.03
CA GLU A 60 28.18 26.05 -11.23
C GLU A 60 28.53 25.85 -12.72
N LYS A 61 29.82 25.87 -13.05
CA LYS A 61 30.31 25.50 -14.38
C LYS A 61 30.42 23.98 -14.48
N LEU A 62 29.31 23.35 -14.81
CA LEU A 62 29.20 21.90 -14.97
C LEU A 62 29.47 21.47 -16.42
N SER A 63 30.05 20.29 -16.60
CA SER A 63 30.12 19.65 -17.92
C SER A 63 28.71 19.26 -18.40
N ARG A 64 28.54 19.01 -19.71
CA ARG A 64 27.25 18.53 -20.25
C ARG A 64 26.82 17.20 -19.62
N GLU A 65 27.77 16.33 -19.31
CA GLU A 65 27.50 15.03 -18.65
C GLU A 65 26.98 15.23 -17.23
N GLN A 66 27.58 16.13 -16.45
CA GLN A 66 27.13 16.45 -15.10
C GLN A 66 25.73 17.08 -15.11
N GLN A 67 25.46 18.00 -16.05
CA GLN A 67 24.13 18.59 -16.22
C GLN A 67 23.07 17.53 -16.54
N ALA A 68 23.37 16.62 -17.49
CA ALA A 68 22.47 15.53 -17.86
C ALA A 68 22.18 14.61 -16.67
N GLN A 69 23.19 14.31 -15.85
CA GLN A 69 23.03 13.48 -14.66
C GLN A 69 22.14 14.16 -13.59
N LEU A 70 22.35 15.46 -13.33
CA LEU A 70 21.49 16.22 -12.39
C LEU A 70 20.04 16.28 -12.87
N LEU A 71 19.81 16.50 -14.17
CA LEU A 71 18.47 16.48 -14.75
C LEU A 71 17.79 15.11 -14.61
N LYS A 72 18.53 14.02 -14.84
CA LYS A 72 18.03 12.66 -14.61
C LYS A 72 17.69 12.41 -13.14
N ASN A 73 18.52 12.91 -12.22
CA ASN A 73 18.25 12.79 -10.79
C ASN A 73 17.01 13.60 -10.37
N ASN A 74 16.80 14.79 -10.95
CA ASN A 74 15.58 15.58 -10.75
C ASN A 74 14.33 14.82 -11.22
N ASP A 75 14.37 14.20 -12.40
CA ASP A 75 13.25 13.41 -12.94
C ASP A 75 12.86 12.25 -12.02
N ILE A 76 13.85 11.58 -11.41
CA ILE A 76 13.62 10.55 -10.39
C ILE A 76 12.92 11.13 -9.16
N GLN A 77 13.33 12.30 -8.66
CA GLN A 77 12.68 12.93 -7.50
C GLN A 77 11.24 13.38 -7.81
N ILE A 78 10.99 13.93 -9.00
CA ILE A 78 9.65 14.31 -9.45
C ILE A 78 8.74 13.06 -9.53
N SER A 79 9.27 11.97 -10.10
CA SER A 79 8.56 10.70 -10.17
C SER A 79 8.20 10.16 -8.78
N ARG A 80 9.13 10.26 -7.81
CA ARG A 80 8.86 9.91 -6.40
C ARG A 80 7.75 10.76 -5.79
N MET A 81 7.78 12.08 -5.99
CA MET A 81 6.73 12.98 -5.51
C MET A 81 5.36 12.64 -6.11
N ASN A 82 5.30 12.33 -7.40
CA ASN A 82 4.07 11.90 -8.06
C ASN A 82 3.49 10.64 -7.42
N VAL A 83 4.32 9.63 -7.11
CA VAL A 83 3.87 8.42 -6.41
C VAL A 83 3.28 8.76 -5.04
N LEU A 84 3.95 9.61 -4.25
CA LEU A 84 3.46 10.04 -2.94
C LEU A 84 2.10 10.75 -3.03
N ILE A 85 1.93 11.64 -4.01
CA ILE A 85 0.67 12.35 -4.24
C ILE A 85 -0.44 11.38 -4.67
N GLN A 86 -0.14 10.44 -5.56
CA GLN A 86 -1.13 9.43 -5.97
C GLN A 86 -1.56 8.55 -4.80
N ASN A 87 -0.62 8.16 -3.93
CA ASN A 87 -0.93 7.40 -2.73
C ASN A 87 -1.83 8.21 -1.78
N LEU A 88 -1.54 9.50 -1.57
CA LEU A 88 -2.41 10.39 -0.78
C LEU A 88 -3.84 10.45 -1.34
N LEU A 89 -3.97 10.64 -2.65
CA LEU A 89 -5.26 10.71 -3.32
C LEU A 89 -6.03 9.39 -3.24
N LYS A 90 -5.33 8.25 -3.29
CA LYS A 90 -5.94 6.92 -3.10
C LYS A 90 -6.51 6.79 -1.69
N VAL A 91 -5.75 7.15 -0.65
CA VAL A 91 -6.24 7.07 0.73
C VAL A 91 -7.40 8.03 0.98
N ALA A 92 -7.31 9.28 0.51
CA ALA A 92 -8.40 10.25 0.65
C ALA A 92 -9.71 9.77 -0.01
N LYS A 93 -9.63 9.02 -1.12
CA LYS A 93 -10.80 8.42 -1.76
C LYS A 93 -11.40 7.26 -0.95
N ILE A 94 -10.56 6.48 -0.25
CA ILE A 94 -11.01 5.37 0.61
C ILE A 94 -11.74 5.94 1.84
N ASP A 95 -11.12 6.94 2.47
CA ASP A 95 -11.60 7.60 3.69
C ASP A 95 -12.96 8.29 3.49
N ALA A 96 -13.13 8.99 2.36
CA ALA A 96 -14.40 9.64 2.03
C ALA A 96 -15.58 8.67 1.77
N LYS A 97 -15.38 7.34 1.91
CA LYS A 97 -16.29 6.28 1.43
C LYS A 97 -16.71 6.51 -0.03
N ALA A 98 -15.88 7.22 -0.79
CA ALA A 98 -16.15 7.65 -2.15
C ALA A 98 -15.81 6.56 -3.17
N ILE A 99 -15.14 5.50 -2.73
CA ILE A 99 -14.90 4.29 -3.52
C ILE A 99 -16.05 3.32 -3.29
N SER A 100 -16.80 3.08 -4.37
CA SER A 100 -17.65 1.91 -4.49
C SER A 100 -16.78 0.76 -4.99
N PHE A 101 -16.66 -0.31 -4.22
CA PHE A 101 -15.99 -1.53 -4.66
C PHE A 101 -16.94 -2.30 -5.57
N ASP A 102 -16.49 -2.61 -6.77
CA ASP A 102 -17.22 -3.43 -7.72
C ASP A 102 -16.82 -4.90 -7.51
N LYS A 103 -17.49 -5.55 -6.56
CA LYS A 103 -17.13 -6.89 -6.10
C LYS A 103 -17.82 -7.95 -6.93
N GLU A 104 -17.04 -8.73 -7.66
CA GLU A 104 -17.53 -9.83 -8.50
C GLU A 104 -16.78 -11.13 -8.17
N PRO A 105 -17.37 -12.31 -8.44
CA PRO A 105 -16.64 -13.56 -8.38
C PRO A 105 -15.49 -13.54 -9.40
N GLY A 106 -14.26 -13.72 -8.93
CA GLY A 106 -13.08 -13.79 -9.78
C GLY A 106 -12.03 -14.73 -9.23
N ASP A 107 -11.18 -15.27 -10.10
CA ASP A 107 -10.07 -16.13 -9.71
C ASP A 107 -8.92 -15.30 -9.11
N LEU A 108 -8.61 -15.55 -7.84
CA LEU A 108 -7.52 -14.89 -7.13
C LEU A 108 -6.15 -15.27 -7.69
N VAL A 109 -6.01 -16.46 -8.28
CA VAL A 109 -4.77 -16.93 -8.90
C VAL A 109 -4.45 -16.07 -10.13
N ASP A 110 -5.39 -15.96 -11.08
CA ASP A 110 -5.30 -15.07 -12.24
C ASP A 110 -4.97 -13.62 -11.86
N THR A 111 -5.70 -13.08 -10.87
CA THR A 111 -5.47 -11.72 -10.36
C THR A 111 -4.03 -11.54 -9.84
N THR A 112 -3.47 -12.54 -9.18
CA THR A 112 -2.09 -12.49 -8.67
C THR A 112 -1.06 -12.66 -9.78
N GLU A 113 -1.30 -13.55 -10.74
CA GLU A 113 -0.42 -13.73 -11.91
C GLU A 113 -0.32 -12.46 -12.75
N GLU A 114 -1.43 -11.73 -12.96
CA GLU A 114 -1.40 -10.43 -13.64
C GLU A 114 -0.48 -9.42 -12.93
N VAL A 115 -0.45 -9.42 -11.59
CA VAL A 115 0.43 -8.55 -10.80
C VAL A 115 1.89 -8.99 -10.92
N LEU A 116 2.18 -10.29 -10.86
CA LEU A 116 3.53 -10.82 -11.08
C LEU A 116 4.07 -10.46 -12.46
N ASN A 117 3.22 -10.54 -13.50
CA ASN A 117 3.57 -10.13 -14.86
C ASN A 117 3.95 -8.65 -14.93
N ARG A 118 3.27 -7.76 -14.20
CA ARG A 118 3.64 -6.33 -14.11
C ARG A 118 4.98 -6.12 -13.41
N LEU A 119 5.35 -7.00 -12.48
CA LEU A 119 6.60 -6.95 -11.71
C LEU A 119 7.75 -7.75 -12.33
N GLN A 120 7.53 -8.37 -13.51
CA GLN A 120 8.48 -9.30 -14.13
C GLN A 120 9.88 -8.71 -14.34
N SER A 121 9.99 -7.42 -14.67
CA SER A 121 11.29 -6.75 -14.81
C SER A 121 12.05 -6.75 -13.48
N MET A 122 11.41 -6.34 -12.38
CA MET A 122 12.04 -6.30 -11.06
C MET A 122 12.44 -7.69 -10.57
N ILE A 123 11.59 -8.69 -10.81
CA ILE A 123 11.84 -10.09 -10.49
C ILE A 123 13.09 -10.58 -11.25
N SER A 124 13.18 -10.27 -12.55
CA SER A 124 14.29 -10.66 -13.41
C SER A 124 15.59 -9.94 -13.05
N ASP A 125 15.53 -8.64 -12.78
CA ASP A 125 16.69 -7.81 -12.41
C ASP A 125 17.35 -8.29 -11.11
N LYS A 126 16.55 -8.75 -10.14
CA LYS A 126 17.02 -9.36 -8.90
C LYS A 126 17.19 -10.88 -8.95
N ASN A 127 16.84 -11.53 -10.07
CA ASN A 127 16.85 -12.98 -10.22
C ASN A 127 16.10 -13.71 -9.08
N ILE A 128 14.89 -13.24 -8.75
CA ILE A 128 14.07 -13.83 -7.68
C ILE A 128 13.31 -15.06 -8.19
N LEU A 129 13.39 -16.17 -7.45
CA LEU A 129 12.59 -17.36 -7.69
C LEU A 129 11.20 -17.20 -7.06
N ILE A 130 10.14 -17.21 -7.88
CA ILE A 130 8.77 -17.28 -7.40
C ILE A 130 8.37 -18.75 -7.25
N ASP A 131 8.03 -19.16 -6.04
CA ASP A 131 7.54 -20.49 -5.71
C ASP A 131 6.04 -20.46 -5.45
N TRP A 132 5.29 -20.96 -6.43
CA TRP A 132 3.84 -20.94 -6.44
C TRP A 132 3.27 -22.24 -5.89
N ASN A 133 2.69 -22.19 -4.69
CA ASN A 133 2.05 -23.33 -4.04
C ASN A 133 0.57 -23.01 -3.76
N ALA A 134 -0.22 -22.98 -4.82
CA ALA A 134 -1.66 -22.78 -4.75
C ALA A 134 -2.40 -23.75 -5.69
N PRO A 135 -3.69 -24.03 -5.41
CA PRO A 135 -4.63 -24.59 -6.40
C PRO A 135 -4.58 -23.85 -7.74
N ARG A 136 -5.01 -24.51 -8.82
CA ARG A 136 -5.08 -23.90 -10.16
C ARG A 136 -6.02 -22.71 -10.25
N GLU A 137 -7.06 -22.70 -9.44
CA GLU A 137 -8.10 -21.68 -9.44
C GLU A 137 -8.65 -21.54 -8.02
N ILE A 138 -8.85 -20.30 -7.58
CA ILE A 138 -9.56 -19.99 -6.34
C ILE A 138 -10.49 -18.81 -6.59
N VAL A 139 -11.78 -19.11 -6.76
CA VAL A 139 -12.80 -18.08 -6.98
C VAL A 139 -13.20 -17.44 -5.66
N VAL A 140 -13.01 -16.13 -5.55
CA VAL A 140 -13.44 -15.29 -4.42
C VAL A 140 -14.18 -14.05 -4.91
N ILE A 141 -15.09 -13.53 -4.09
CA ILE A 141 -15.77 -12.26 -4.37
C ILE A 141 -14.83 -11.12 -4.01
N HIS A 142 -14.33 -10.41 -5.02
CA HIS A 142 -13.41 -9.29 -4.84
C HIS A 142 -13.55 -8.26 -5.95
N ASP A 143 -13.08 -7.04 -5.68
CA ASP A 143 -12.86 -6.05 -6.72
C ASP A 143 -11.48 -6.30 -7.31
N LYS A 144 -11.42 -6.68 -8.59
CA LYS A 144 -10.17 -7.09 -9.26
C LYS A 144 -9.12 -5.98 -9.20
N LEU A 145 -9.50 -4.73 -9.46
CA LEU A 145 -8.54 -3.61 -9.51
C LEU A 145 -7.97 -3.30 -8.13
N TRP A 146 -8.82 -3.26 -7.10
CA TRP A 146 -8.37 -3.02 -5.74
C TRP A 146 -7.57 -4.17 -5.15
N MET A 147 -7.91 -5.41 -5.49
CA MET A 147 -7.12 -6.58 -5.11
C MET A 147 -5.75 -6.55 -5.79
N GLN A 148 -5.67 -6.19 -7.08
CA GLN A 148 -4.40 -6.02 -7.76
C GLN A 148 -3.52 -4.96 -7.11
N GLU A 149 -4.09 -3.83 -6.71
CA GLU A 149 -3.35 -2.77 -6.00
C GLU A 149 -2.82 -3.27 -4.65
N ALA A 150 -3.62 -4.00 -3.87
CA ALA A 150 -3.18 -4.59 -2.60
C ALA A 150 -2.04 -5.60 -2.82
N LEU A 151 -2.20 -6.51 -3.78
CA LEU A 151 -1.18 -7.50 -4.13
C LEU A 151 0.09 -6.85 -4.68
N LEU A 152 -0.03 -5.80 -5.47
CA LEU A 152 1.10 -5.06 -6.02
C LEU A 152 1.93 -4.46 -4.88
N ASN A 153 1.30 -3.87 -3.87
CA ASN A 153 2.00 -3.33 -2.70
C ASN A 153 2.76 -4.43 -1.94
N LEU A 154 2.11 -5.57 -1.67
CA LEU A 154 2.73 -6.67 -0.94
C LEU A 154 3.87 -7.34 -1.73
N LEU A 155 3.64 -7.70 -2.99
CA LEU A 155 4.62 -8.37 -3.84
C LEU A 155 5.81 -7.47 -4.17
N LYS A 156 5.56 -6.18 -4.42
CA LYS A 156 6.63 -5.22 -4.64
C LYS A 156 7.53 -5.11 -3.41
N ASN A 157 6.95 -4.97 -2.21
CA ASN A 157 7.72 -4.94 -0.96
C ASN A 157 8.54 -6.22 -0.78
N ALA A 158 7.93 -7.38 -1.01
CA ALA A 158 8.62 -8.68 -0.95
C ALA A 158 9.84 -8.76 -1.90
N ILE A 159 9.72 -8.23 -3.12
CA ILE A 159 10.84 -8.17 -4.09
C ILE A 159 11.89 -7.15 -3.67
N GLU A 160 11.49 -5.97 -3.21
CA GLU A 160 12.39 -4.88 -2.81
C GLU A 160 13.27 -5.26 -1.61
N HIS A 161 12.75 -6.02 -0.65
CA HIS A 161 13.50 -6.47 0.53
C HIS A 161 14.15 -7.85 0.37
N SER A 162 13.90 -8.55 -0.76
CA SER A 162 14.62 -9.79 -1.08
C SER A 162 16.04 -9.53 -1.58
N LYS A 163 16.96 -10.42 -1.18
CA LYS A 163 18.34 -10.47 -1.71
C LYS A 163 18.35 -10.95 -3.17
N PRO A 164 19.32 -10.51 -3.99
CA PRO A 164 19.48 -11.04 -5.34
C PRO A 164 19.67 -12.57 -5.35
N GLY A 165 18.99 -13.28 -6.24
CA GLY A 165 18.96 -14.75 -6.25
C GLY A 165 18.06 -15.37 -5.17
N GLY A 166 17.29 -14.54 -4.44
CA GLY A 166 16.40 -14.96 -3.38
C GLY A 166 15.15 -15.68 -3.89
N LYS A 167 14.24 -15.98 -2.95
CA LYS A 167 13.00 -16.71 -3.21
C LYS A 167 11.82 -15.93 -2.61
N ILE A 168 10.67 -15.94 -3.27
CA ILE A 168 9.39 -15.54 -2.71
C ILE A 168 8.43 -16.71 -2.85
N MET A 169 7.79 -17.10 -1.77
CA MET A 169 6.80 -18.17 -1.74
C MET A 169 5.40 -17.55 -1.70
N ILE A 170 4.53 -18.01 -2.59
CA ILE A 170 3.12 -17.62 -2.62
C ILE A 170 2.29 -18.87 -2.38
N GLN A 171 1.52 -18.89 -1.29
CA GLN A 171 0.62 -19.98 -0.95
C GLN A 171 -0.81 -19.49 -0.93
N ALA A 172 -1.73 -20.24 -1.53
CA ALA A 172 -3.15 -19.94 -1.40
C ALA A 172 -3.91 -21.17 -0.92
N LYS A 173 -4.77 -20.98 0.08
CA LYS A 173 -5.60 -22.03 0.67
C LYS A 173 -7.03 -21.56 0.76
N ASN A 174 -7.96 -22.41 0.35
CA ASN A 174 -9.37 -22.16 0.53
C ASN A 174 -9.88 -23.01 1.70
N SER A 175 -10.47 -22.37 2.70
CA SER A 175 -11.17 -23.03 3.80
C SER A 175 -12.68 -22.78 3.70
N PRO A 176 -13.52 -23.52 4.44
CA PRO A 176 -14.97 -23.27 4.44
C PRO A 176 -15.39 -21.88 4.94
N ILE A 177 -14.51 -21.15 5.61
CA ILE A 177 -14.84 -19.87 6.29
C ILE A 177 -14.11 -18.69 5.63
N TYR A 178 -12.90 -18.92 5.11
CA TYR A 178 -12.08 -17.89 4.50
C TYR A 178 -11.12 -18.48 3.46
N THR A 179 -10.71 -17.63 2.53
CA THR A 179 -9.58 -17.86 1.63
C THR A 179 -8.36 -17.13 2.17
N GLU A 180 -7.23 -17.83 2.23
CA GLU A 180 -5.95 -17.30 2.69
C GLU A 180 -4.98 -17.23 1.51
N LEU A 181 -4.31 -16.09 1.36
CA LEU A 181 -3.18 -15.92 0.46
C LEU A 181 -1.99 -15.44 1.30
N VAL A 182 -0.93 -16.24 1.31
CA VAL A 182 0.31 -15.97 2.04
C VAL A 182 1.40 -15.64 1.04
N ILE A 183 2.03 -14.48 1.21
CA ILE A 183 3.22 -14.05 0.47
C ILE A 183 4.36 -14.02 1.48
N GLN A 184 5.40 -14.81 1.25
CA GLN A 184 6.55 -14.90 2.12
C GLN A 184 7.83 -14.64 1.33
N ASP A 185 8.56 -13.59 1.69
CA ASP A 185 9.95 -13.40 1.27
C ASP A 185 10.94 -13.98 2.29
N PHE A 186 12.21 -14.05 1.89
CA PHE A 186 13.32 -14.48 2.74
C PHE A 186 14.39 -13.37 2.83
N GLY A 187 13.93 -12.12 2.96
CA GLY A 187 14.73 -10.91 3.05
C GLY A 187 15.34 -10.66 4.42
N GLU A 188 15.55 -9.39 4.73
CA GLU A 188 16.15 -8.91 6.00
C GLU A 188 15.20 -9.00 7.20
N GLY A 189 13.91 -9.20 6.96
CA GLY A 189 12.87 -9.16 7.99
C GLY A 189 12.52 -7.74 8.40
N ILE A 190 11.59 -7.63 9.35
CA ILE A 190 11.13 -6.35 9.91
C ILE A 190 11.51 -6.36 11.38
N SER A 191 12.08 -5.26 11.89
CA SER A 191 12.44 -5.17 13.30
C SER A 191 11.21 -5.09 14.22
N ASP A 192 11.33 -5.53 15.47
CA ASP A 192 10.22 -5.51 16.45
C ASP A 192 9.69 -4.09 16.70
N GLU A 193 10.54 -3.07 16.54
CA GLU A 193 10.19 -1.67 16.71
C GLU A 193 9.39 -1.14 15.52
N GLU A 194 9.60 -1.68 14.32
CA GLU A 194 8.90 -1.27 13.09
C GLU A 194 7.58 -2.02 12.88
N LEU A 195 7.45 -3.25 13.41
CA LEU A 195 6.25 -4.09 13.25
C LEU A 195 4.92 -3.39 13.57
N PRO A 196 4.80 -2.53 14.60
CA PRO A 196 3.56 -1.80 14.88
C PRO A 196 3.19 -0.72 13.86
N HIS A 197 4.10 -0.38 12.94
CA HIS A 197 4.01 0.80 12.06
C HIS A 197 3.99 0.47 10.56
N ILE A 198 3.91 -0.82 10.19
CA ILE A 198 4.00 -1.25 8.77
C ILE A 198 2.67 -1.19 7.99
N PHE A 199 1.55 -0.90 8.65
CA PHE A 199 0.20 -0.84 8.06
C PHE A 199 -0.55 0.42 8.44
#